data_AF-A0A960ZPA9-F1
#
_entry.id   AF-A0A960ZPA9-F1
#
_cell.length_a   1.000
_cell.length_b   1.000
_cell.length_c   1.000
_cell.angle_alpha   90.00
_cell.angle_beta   90.00
_cell.angle_gamma   90.00
#
_symmetry.space_group_name_H-M   'P 1'
#
loop_
_entity.id
_entity.type
_entity.pdbx_description
1 polymer ?
#
loop_
_entity_poly.entity_id
_entity_poly.type
_entity_poly.pdbx_seq_one_letter_code
_entity_poly.pdbx_strand_id
1 'polypeptide(L)'
;MTTEDDPNEPLLPDLIPADEVEARRCYETVRDLDPVALAALGPRELLLAWWSFFWLEAALHPDDAEVWPEEVAEALPLAAEALRRYEAGEIEDSEYYPAEAVRHRILHERAKASQTQPRQPNQRPRGQADMSET
;
A
#
# COMPACT_ATOMS: atom_id res chain seq x y z
N MET A 1 14.88 25.41 -16.39
CA MET A 1 14.38 25.32 -15.00
C MET A 1 13.91 23.89 -14.86
N THR A 2 14.81 23.00 -14.44
CA THR A 2 14.57 21.58 -14.29
C THR A 2 14.28 21.35 -12.81
N THR A 3 13.00 21.33 -12.43
CA THR A 3 12.59 20.63 -11.22
C THR A 3 12.84 19.17 -11.53
N GLU A 4 13.90 18.62 -10.95
CA GLU A 4 14.09 17.18 -10.89
C GLU A 4 12.91 16.67 -10.03
N ASP A 5 11.90 16.08 -10.67
CA ASP A 5 10.97 15.19 -9.97
C ASP A 5 11.83 14.15 -9.27
N ASP A 6 11.92 14.19 -7.93
CA ASP A 6 12.54 13.11 -7.18
C ASP A 6 11.71 11.87 -7.48
N PRO A 7 12.26 10.84 -8.16
CA PRO A 7 11.50 9.64 -8.50
C PRO A 7 11.06 8.84 -7.27
N ASN A 8 11.40 9.29 -6.05
CA ASN A 8 10.94 8.71 -4.79
C ASN A 8 9.83 9.48 -4.09
N GLU A 9 9.51 10.71 -4.50
CA GLU A 9 8.42 11.46 -3.88
C GLU A 9 7.08 10.96 -4.43
N PRO A 10 6.12 10.58 -3.56
CA PRO A 10 4.84 10.10 -4.03
C PRO A 10 4.06 11.20 -4.74
N LEU A 11 3.38 10.85 -5.83
CA LEU A 11 2.54 11.73 -6.62
C LEU A 11 1.25 12.11 -5.86
N LEU A 12 0.71 11.17 -5.07
CA LEU A 12 -0.53 11.36 -4.32
C LEU A 12 -0.32 11.02 -2.83
N PRO A 13 0.53 11.77 -2.10
CA PRO A 13 0.86 11.49 -0.70
C PRO A 13 -0.37 11.48 0.21
N ASP A 14 -1.37 12.31 -0.11
CA ASP A 14 -2.58 12.48 0.69
C ASP A 14 -3.53 11.27 0.64
N LEU A 15 -3.27 10.31 -0.26
CA LEU A 15 -4.04 9.08 -0.39
C LEU A 15 -3.34 7.86 0.24
N ILE A 16 -2.05 7.98 0.59
CA ILE A 16 -1.26 6.89 1.16
C ILE A 16 -1.50 6.82 2.67
N PRO A 17 -2.04 5.71 3.21
CA PRO A 17 -2.14 5.53 4.66
C PRO A 17 -0.76 5.47 5.32
N ALA A 18 -0.62 6.12 6.47
CA ALA A 18 0.63 6.13 7.23
C ALA A 18 0.99 4.73 7.76
N ASP A 19 0.00 3.95 8.16
CA ASP A 19 0.17 2.60 8.69
C ASP A 19 -1.06 1.71 8.48
N GLU A 20 -0.99 0.49 9.04
CA GLU A 20 -2.07 -0.50 8.94
C GLU A 20 -3.33 -0.09 9.71
N VAL A 21 -3.17 0.67 10.79
CA VAL A 21 -4.30 1.12 11.61
C VAL A 21 -5.11 2.16 10.83
N GLU A 22 -4.43 3.11 10.19
CA GLU A 22 -5.08 4.10 9.33
C GLU A 22 -5.73 3.45 8.11
N ALA A 23 -5.01 2.57 7.41
CA ALA A 23 -5.56 1.87 6.24
C ALA A 23 -6.84 1.08 6.62
N ARG A 24 -6.78 0.32 7.71
CA ARG A 24 -7.93 -0.44 8.22
C ARG A 24 -9.11 0.47 8.55
N ARG A 25 -8.87 1.58 9.26
CA ARG A 25 -9.92 2.55 9.63
C ARG A 25 -10.61 3.14 8.40
N CYS A 26 -9.86 3.57 7.39
CA CYS A 26 -10.42 4.15 6.17
C CYS A 26 -11.26 3.13 5.40
N TYR A 27 -10.76 1.91 5.20
CA TYR A 27 -11.49 0.85 4.51
C TYR A 27 -12.76 0.41 5.28
N GLU A 28 -12.66 0.18 6.58
CA GLU A 28 -13.80 -0.24 7.41
C GLU A 28 -14.95 0.78 7.43
N THR A 29 -14.66 2.05 7.19
CA THR A 29 -15.70 3.11 7.12
C THR A 29 -16.64 2.92 5.94
N VAL A 30 -16.18 2.28 4.85
CA VAL A 30 -16.97 2.09 3.63
C VAL A 30 -17.36 0.63 3.37
N ARG A 31 -16.74 -0.32 4.08
CA ARG A 31 -16.88 -1.77 3.85
C ARG A 31 -18.33 -2.25 3.82
N ASP A 32 -19.15 -1.73 4.72
CA ASP A 32 -20.53 -2.18 4.92
C ASP A 32 -21.55 -1.28 4.17
N LEU A 33 -21.07 -0.35 3.33
CA LEU A 33 -21.94 0.53 2.54
C LEU A 33 -22.55 -0.21 1.35
N ASP A 34 -23.83 0.06 1.09
CA ASP A 34 -24.47 -0.40 -0.13
C ASP A 34 -24.02 0.43 -1.36
N PRO A 35 -24.31 -0.03 -2.60
CA PRO A 35 -23.90 0.69 -3.80
C PRO A 35 -24.42 2.14 -3.90
N VAL A 36 -25.58 2.44 -3.32
CA VAL A 36 -26.15 3.80 -3.34
C VAL A 36 -25.36 4.71 -2.41
N ALA A 37 -25.00 4.22 -1.23
CA ALA A 37 -24.17 4.94 -0.28
C ALA A 37 -22.74 5.14 -0.79
N LEU A 38 -22.15 4.14 -1.45
CA LEU A 38 -20.84 4.25 -2.11
C LEU A 38 -20.86 5.32 -3.23
N ALA A 39 -21.88 5.31 -4.07
CA ALA A 39 -22.05 6.33 -5.11
C ALA A 39 -22.19 7.76 -4.55
N ALA A 40 -22.70 7.90 -3.32
CA ALA A 40 -22.84 9.19 -2.66
C ALA A 40 -21.55 9.72 -2.01
N LEU A 41 -20.49 8.91 -1.91
CA LEU A 41 -19.21 9.33 -1.33
C LEU A 41 -18.54 10.43 -2.16
N GLY A 42 -17.90 11.38 -1.48
CA GLY A 42 -17.02 12.34 -2.15
C GLY A 42 -15.83 11.63 -2.81
N PRO A 43 -15.22 12.20 -3.87
CA PRO A 43 -14.07 11.58 -4.56
C PRO A 43 -12.95 11.20 -3.59
N ARG A 44 -12.60 12.09 -2.66
CA ARG A 44 -11.55 11.84 -1.68
C ARG A 44 -11.87 10.71 -0.70
N GLU A 45 -13.13 10.56 -0.28
CA GLU A 45 -13.53 9.51 0.65
C GLU A 45 -13.43 8.13 -0.01
N LEU A 46 -13.90 8.03 -1.26
CA LEU A 46 -13.77 6.82 -2.07
C LEU A 46 -12.29 6.47 -2.29
N LEU A 47 -11.48 7.44 -2.73
CA LEU A 47 -10.06 7.22 -3.04
C LEU A 47 -9.27 6.82 -1.79
N LEU A 48 -9.52 7.43 -0.63
CA LEU A 48 -8.88 7.02 0.62
C LEU A 48 -9.21 5.58 0.98
N ALA A 49 -10.47 5.15 0.85
CA ALA A 49 -10.84 3.76 1.11
C ALA A 49 -10.23 2.81 0.09
N TRP A 50 -10.22 3.18 -1.20
CA TRP A 50 -9.64 2.41 -2.29
C TRP A 50 -8.14 2.19 -2.10
N TRP A 51 -7.39 3.27 -1.85
CA TRP A 51 -5.95 3.21 -1.61
C TRP A 51 -5.61 2.46 -0.33
N SER A 52 -6.46 2.60 0.70
CA SER A 52 -6.32 1.83 1.94
C SER A 52 -6.51 0.33 1.72
N PHE A 53 -7.46 -0.07 0.88
CA PHE A 53 -7.66 -1.47 0.52
C PHE A 53 -6.39 -2.07 -0.12
N PHE A 54 -5.79 -1.42 -1.13
CA PHE A 54 -4.55 -1.93 -1.74
C PHE A 54 -3.31 -1.81 -0.86
N TRP A 55 -3.33 -0.92 0.12
CA TRP A 55 -2.30 -0.90 1.15
C TRP A 55 -2.37 -2.19 2.01
N LEU A 56 -3.58 -2.64 2.35
CA LEU A 56 -3.80 -3.87 3.12
C LEU A 56 -3.56 -5.13 2.26
N GLU A 57 -4.09 -5.13 1.05
CA GLU A 57 -4.11 -6.25 0.12
C GLU A 57 -3.15 -6.03 -1.07
N ALA A 58 -1.89 -5.70 -0.75
CA ALA A 58 -0.85 -5.30 -1.70
C ALA A 58 -0.49 -6.33 -2.80
N ALA A 59 -1.06 -7.52 -2.76
CA ALA A 59 -0.89 -8.56 -3.78
C ALA A 59 -1.99 -8.54 -4.87
N LEU A 60 -3.06 -7.76 -4.68
CA LEU A 60 -4.17 -7.66 -5.61
C LEU A 60 -3.93 -6.58 -6.67
N HIS A 61 -4.59 -6.73 -7.81
CA HIS A 61 -4.61 -5.74 -8.88
C HIS A 61 -6.07 -5.30 -9.17
N PRO A 62 -6.34 -4.00 -9.42
CA PRO A 62 -7.67 -3.50 -9.76
C PRO A 62 -8.37 -4.27 -10.88
N ASP A 63 -7.65 -4.55 -11.97
CA ASP A 63 -8.21 -5.21 -13.16
C ASP A 63 -8.62 -6.68 -12.91
N ASP A 64 -8.14 -7.29 -11.82
CA ASP A 64 -8.38 -8.70 -11.49
C ASP A 64 -9.56 -8.87 -10.51
N ALA A 65 -10.40 -7.84 -10.31
CA ALA A 65 -11.48 -7.87 -9.33
C ALA A 65 -12.44 -9.07 -9.47
N GLU A 66 -12.65 -9.55 -10.69
CA GLU A 66 -13.51 -10.73 -10.96
C GLU A 66 -12.93 -12.05 -10.42
N VAL A 67 -11.64 -12.10 -10.16
CA VAL A 67 -10.91 -13.31 -9.71
C VAL A 67 -10.26 -13.14 -8.34
N TRP A 68 -10.61 -12.06 -7.61
CA TRP A 68 -10.13 -11.87 -6.25
C TRP A 68 -10.57 -13.02 -5.32
N PRO A 69 -9.76 -13.33 -4.30
CA PRO A 69 -10.12 -14.34 -3.30
C PRO A 69 -11.42 -14.03 -2.57
N GLU A 70 -12.12 -15.07 -2.09
CA GLU A 70 -13.39 -14.92 -1.37
C GLU A 70 -13.22 -14.10 -0.08
N GLU A 71 -12.03 -14.14 0.54
CA GLU A 71 -11.69 -13.40 1.75
C GLU A 71 -11.79 -11.88 1.60
N VAL A 72 -11.74 -11.38 0.36
CA VAL A 72 -11.86 -9.94 0.05
C VAL A 72 -13.14 -9.62 -0.74
N ALA A 73 -14.10 -10.54 -0.83
CA ALA A 73 -15.35 -10.34 -1.57
C ALA A 73 -16.16 -9.14 -1.07
N GLU A 74 -16.01 -8.77 0.21
CA GLU A 74 -16.62 -7.57 0.81
C GLU A 74 -16.13 -6.26 0.15
N ALA A 75 -14.97 -6.27 -0.52
CA ALA A 75 -14.43 -5.12 -1.23
C ALA A 75 -15.00 -4.93 -2.65
N LEU A 76 -15.72 -5.92 -3.19
CA LEU A 76 -16.22 -5.88 -4.57
C LEU A 76 -17.16 -4.69 -4.85
N PRO A 77 -18.07 -4.28 -3.93
CA PRO A 77 -18.87 -3.06 -4.14
C PRO A 77 -18.01 -1.79 -4.26
N LEU A 78 -16.96 -1.67 -3.46
CA LEU A 78 -16.01 -0.55 -3.54
C LEU A 78 -15.25 -0.58 -4.88
N ALA A 79 -14.78 -1.75 -5.31
CA ALA A 79 -14.09 -1.91 -6.58
C ALA A 79 -15.00 -1.55 -7.77
N ALA A 80 -16.27 -1.96 -7.73
CA ALA A 80 -17.24 -1.63 -8.77
C ALA A 80 -17.49 -0.12 -8.88
N GLU A 81 -17.61 0.60 -7.76
CA GLU A 81 -17.78 2.06 -7.79
C GLU A 81 -16.49 2.78 -8.22
N ALA A 82 -15.31 2.30 -7.81
CA ALA A 82 -14.03 2.83 -8.28
C ALA A 82 -13.90 2.69 -9.81
N LEU A 83 -14.19 1.49 -10.35
CA LEU A 83 -14.18 1.25 -11.79
C LEU A 83 -15.18 2.15 -12.52
N ARG A 84 -16.42 2.25 -12.02
CA ARG A 84 -17.44 3.12 -12.61
C ARG A 84 -16.97 4.59 -12.68
N ARG A 85 -16.32 5.09 -11.62
CA ARG A 85 -15.76 6.47 -11.60
C ARG A 85 -14.61 6.62 -12.57
N TYR A 86 -13.74 5.62 -12.67
CA TYR A 86 -12.63 5.63 -13.61
C TYR A 86 -13.12 5.65 -15.05
N GLU A 87 -14.07 4.78 -15.41
CA GLU A 87 -14.68 4.73 -16.74
C GLU A 87 -15.46 6.01 -17.09
N ALA A 88 -16.03 6.69 -16.09
CA ALA A 88 -16.69 7.98 -16.25
C ALA A 88 -15.72 9.16 -16.34
N GLY A 89 -14.41 8.95 -16.10
CA GLY A 89 -13.40 10.01 -16.02
C GLY A 89 -13.52 10.90 -14.78
N GLU A 90 -14.16 10.40 -13.71
CA GLU A 90 -14.30 11.08 -12.42
C GLU A 90 -13.06 10.91 -11.53
N ILE A 91 -12.25 9.87 -11.78
CA ILE A 91 -10.94 9.64 -11.17
C ILE A 91 -9.91 9.33 -12.26
N GLU A 92 -8.66 9.73 -12.03
CA GLU A 92 -7.56 9.56 -12.97
C GLU A 92 -6.93 8.16 -12.90
N ASP A 93 -6.13 7.80 -13.91
CA ASP A 93 -5.36 6.54 -13.96
C ASP A 93 -4.43 6.39 -12.74
N SER A 94 -3.76 7.47 -12.36
CA SER A 94 -2.90 7.55 -11.18
C SER A 94 -3.64 7.33 -9.88
N GLU A 95 -4.95 7.64 -9.83
CA GLU A 95 -5.81 7.48 -8.67
C GLU A 95 -6.47 6.09 -8.63
N TYR A 96 -6.79 5.52 -9.81
CA TYR A 96 -7.38 4.19 -9.93
C TYR A 96 -6.36 3.07 -9.69
N TYR A 97 -5.10 3.25 -10.06
CA TYR A 97 -4.00 2.29 -9.85
C TYR A 97 -3.08 2.72 -8.68
N PRO A 98 -3.34 2.28 -7.44
CA PRO A 98 -2.66 2.76 -6.23
C PRO A 98 -1.26 2.11 -6.02
N ALA A 99 -0.41 2.15 -7.04
CA ALA A 99 0.94 1.58 -7.01
C ALA A 99 1.79 2.15 -5.85
N GLU A 100 1.57 3.41 -5.48
CA GLU A 100 2.28 4.08 -4.39
C GLU A 100 1.88 3.54 -3.01
N ALA A 101 0.59 3.22 -2.81
CA ALA A 101 0.12 2.59 -1.59
C ALA A 101 0.73 1.18 -1.41
N VAL A 102 0.77 0.40 -2.50
CA VAL A 102 1.41 -0.92 -2.54
C VAL A 102 2.91 -0.82 -2.23
N ARG A 103 3.61 0.12 -2.89
CA ARG A 103 5.04 0.39 -2.63
C ARG A 103 5.26 0.78 -1.17
N HIS A 104 4.42 1.65 -0.63
CA HIS A 104 4.50 2.09 0.75
C HIS A 104 4.34 0.93 1.73
N ARG A 105 3.34 0.04 1.54
CA ARG A 105 3.19 -1.19 2.35
C ARG A 105 4.44 -2.06 2.31
N ILE A 106 5.04 -2.27 1.14
CA ILE A 106 6.26 -3.09 1.00
C ILE A 106 7.43 -2.48 1.78
N LEU A 107 7.64 -1.16 1.70
CA LEU A 107 8.69 -0.47 2.43
C LEU A 107 8.46 -0.53 3.94
N HIS A 108 7.21 -0.35 4.38
CA HIS A 108 6.80 -0.43 5.77
C HIS A 108 7.11 -1.82 6.38
N GLU A 109 6.75 -2.91 5.68
CA GLU A 109 7.03 -4.27 6.16
C GLU A 109 8.54 -4.59 6.17
N ARG A 110 9.31 -4.07 5.20
CA ARG A 110 10.78 -4.19 5.20
C ARG A 110 11.40 -3.45 6.39
N ALA A 111 10.89 -2.27 6.72
CA ALA A 111 11.36 -1.49 7.87
C ALA A 111 11.08 -2.23 9.18
N LYS A 112 9.88 -2.81 9.35
CA LYS A 112 9.56 -3.67 10.50
C LYS A 112 10.52 -4.85 10.60
N ALA A 113 10.70 -5.62 9.53
CA ALA A 113 11.58 -6.80 9.53
C ALA A 113 13.04 -6.46 9.89
N SER A 114 13.51 -5.29 9.47
CA SER A 114 14.86 -4.79 9.78
C SER A 114 15.03 -4.40 11.25
N GLN A 115 13.95 -3.94 11.91
CA GLN A 115 13.96 -3.61 13.33
C GLN A 115 13.87 -4.86 14.22
N THR A 116 13.20 -5.92 13.75
CA THR A 116 13.06 -7.17 14.51
C THR A 116 14.27 -8.11 14.40
N GLN A 117 15.23 -7.85 13.50
CA GLN A 117 16.48 -8.61 13.47
C GLN A 117 17.37 -8.27 14.67
N PRO A 118 17.68 -9.24 15.56
CA PRO A 118 18.72 -9.03 16.55
C PRO A 118 20.03 -8.82 15.78
N ARG A 119 20.68 -7.67 15.97
CA ARG A 119 22.08 -7.50 15.57
C ARG A 119 22.87 -8.64 16.18
N GLN A 120 23.29 -9.63 15.39
CA GLN A 120 24.20 -10.66 15.89
C GLN A 120 25.52 -9.96 16.29
N PRO A 121 25.89 -9.95 17.58
CA PRO A 121 27.18 -9.43 18.00
C PRO A 121 28.17 -10.58 17.89
N ASN A 122 28.80 -10.76 16.72
CA ASN A 122 30.11 -11.42 16.60
C ASN A 122 30.57 -11.47 15.15
N GLN A 123 31.13 -10.37 14.65
CA GLN A 123 32.27 -10.48 13.74
C GLN A 123 33.52 -10.17 14.56
N ARG A 124 34.13 -11.20 15.13
CA ARG A 124 35.51 -11.10 15.62
C ARG A 124 36.42 -10.85 14.41
N PRO A 125 37.34 -9.88 14.42
CA PRO A 125 38.34 -9.77 13.38
C PRO A 125 39.23 -11.02 13.40
N ARG A 126 39.32 -11.72 12.26
CA ARG A 126 40.38 -12.70 12.00
C ARG A 126 41.71 -11.95 12.00
N GLY A 127 42.54 -12.17 13.01
CA GLY A 127 43.88 -11.60 13.03
C GLY A 127 44.65 -11.87 14.30
N GLN A 128 45.20 -13.09 14.43
CA GLN A 128 46.53 -13.40 14.95
C GLN A 128 46.61 -14.91 15.22
N ALA A 129 47.21 -15.64 14.28
CA ALA A 129 47.90 -16.88 14.61
C ALA A 129 49.38 -16.48 14.74
N ASP A 130 49.80 -16.46 15.99
CA ASP A 130 51.15 -16.17 16.44
C ASP A 130 52.14 -17.21 15.89
N MET A 131 53.33 -16.74 15.55
CA MET A 131 54.44 -17.60 15.21
C MET A 131 54.94 -18.24 16.51
N SER A 132 55.12 -19.56 16.52
CA SER A 132 55.93 -20.20 17.54
C SER A 132 56.74 -21.30 16.88
N GLU A 133 58.01 -20.97 16.66
CA GLU A 133 59.10 -21.91 16.47
C GLU A 133 59.15 -22.89 17.65
N THR A 134 59.32 -24.17 17.38
CA THR A 134 60.39 -24.99 17.99
C THR A 134 60.70 -26.19 17.11
#